data_AF-A0A0F9IKA9-F1
#
_entry.id   AF-A0A0F9IKA9-F1
#
_cell.length_a   1.000
_cell.length_b   1.000
_cell.length_c   1.000
_cell.angle_alpha   90.00
_cell.angle_beta   90.00
_cell.angle_gamma   90.00
#
_symmetry.space_group_name_H-M   'P 1'
#
loop_
_entity.id
_entity.type
_entity.pdbx_description
1 polymer ?
#
loop_
_entity_poly.entity_id
_entity_poly.type
_entity_poly.pdbx_seq_one_letter_code
_entity_poly.pdbx_strand_id
1 'polypeptide(L)' 'MSLRIRSDGQILCAAMHPAESGDTYLHDRISYRLIVGFGVIVTEPMYPSEHGRGRGGHARHGEWWWADSVPNDVVLEATP' A
#
# COMPACT_ATOMS: atom_id res chain seq x y z
N MET A 1 5.02 -8.23 -6.19
CA MET A 1 5.00 -7.32 -5.04
C MET A 1 4.40 -8.06 -3.86
N SER A 2 5.16 -8.19 -2.78
CA SER A 2 4.71 -8.82 -1.55
C SER A 2 4.21 -7.79 -0.55
N LEU A 3 3.12 -8.16 0.12
CA LEU A 3 2.53 -7.35 1.17
C LEU A 3 2.64 -8.09 2.50
N ARG A 4 2.56 -7.32 3.56
CA ARG A 4 2.56 -7.82 4.92
C ARG A 4 1.44 -7.13 5.67
N ILE A 5 0.60 -7.91 6.33
CA ILE A 5 -0.47 -7.39 7.19
C ILE A 5 -0.02 -7.55 8.64
N ARG A 6 0.09 -6.43 9.35
CA ARG A 6 0.36 -6.39 10.79
C ARG A 6 -0.82 -6.95 11.58
N SER A 7 -0.60 -7.31 12.84
CA SER A 7 -1.65 -7.82 13.73
C SER A 7 -2.75 -6.79 14.02
N ASP A 8 -2.46 -5.50 13.87
CA ASP A 8 -3.42 -4.40 13.96
C ASP A 8 -4.17 -4.12 12.64
N GLY A 9 -3.85 -4.85 11.57
CA GLY A 9 -4.45 -4.72 10.25
C GLY A 9 -3.73 -3.77 9.29
N GLN A 10 -2.64 -3.12 9.69
CA GLN A 10 -1.88 -2.26 8.77
C GLN A 10 -1.25 -3.08 7.63
N ILE A 11 -1.37 -2.60 6.39
CA ILE A 11 -0.84 -3.27 5.20
C ILE A 11 0.40 -2.52 4.73
N LEU A 12 1.52 -3.24 4.66
CA LEU A 12 2.84 -2.68 4.39
C LEU A 12 3.52 -3.42 3.24
N CYS A 13 4.33 -2.68 2.48
CA CYS A 13 5.29 -3.25 1.54
C CYS A 13 6.31 -4.07 2.31
N ALA A 14 6.34 -5.38 2.07
CA ALA A 14 7.18 -6.28 2.84
C ALA A 14 8.69 -6.02 2.65
N ALA A 15 9.08 -5.41 1.52
CA ALA A 15 10.46 -5.05 1.22
C ALA A 15 10.93 -3.77 1.92
N MET A 16 10.01 -2.87 2.30
CA MET A 16 10.34 -1.59 2.94
C MET A 16 10.26 -1.65 4.46
N HIS A 17 9.58 -2.65 5.00
CA HIS A 17 9.29 -2.76 6.44
C HIS A 17 9.78 -4.10 7.00
N PRO A 18 10.47 -4.09 8.16
CA PRO A 18 10.96 -5.30 8.80
C PRO A 18 9.80 -6.20 9.23
N ALA A 19 10.10 -7.50 9.37
CA ALA A 19 9.13 -8.44 9.92
C ALA A 19 8.97 -8.25 11.42
N GLU A 20 7.73 -8.36 11.87
CA GLU A 20 7.31 -8.29 13.27
C GLU A 20 6.50 -9.54 13.63
N SER A 21 6.41 -9.82 14.93
CA SER A 21 5.64 -10.96 15.43
C SER A 21 4.14 -10.76 15.16
N GLY A 22 3.49 -11.79 14.63
CA GLY A 22 2.06 -11.73 14.29
C GLY A 22 1.76 -11.21 12.88
N ASP A 23 2.78 -10.88 12.09
CA ASP A 23 2.60 -10.55 10.68
C ASP A 23 1.99 -11.71 9.89
N THR A 24 1.08 -11.37 8.99
CA THR A 24 0.66 -12.26 7.90
C THR A 24 1.30 -11.80 6.58
N TYR A 25 2.06 -12.70 5.96
CA TYR A 25 2.66 -12.43 4.65
C TYR A 25 1.68 -12.77 3.52
N LEU A 26 1.44 -11.79 2.65
CA LEU A 26 0.66 -11.95 1.44
C LEU A 26 1.59 -12.26 0.26
N HIS A 27 1.47 -13.48 -0.24
CA HIS A 27 2.22 -13.96 -1.39
C HIS A 27 1.93 -13.12 -2.65
N ASP A 28 2.96 -12.86 -3.46
CA ASP A 28 2.93 -11.95 -4.61
C ASP A 28 1.74 -12.14 -5.57
N ARG A 29 1.36 -13.40 -5.84
CA ARG A 29 0.22 -13.70 -6.72
C ARG A 29 -1.11 -13.23 -6.14
N ILE A 30 -1.28 -13.31 -4.81
CA ILE A 30 -2.49 -12.84 -4.14
C ILE A 30 -2.47 -11.32 -4.12
N SER A 31 -1.35 -10.71 -3.71
CA SER A 31 -1.17 -9.26 -3.73
C SER A 31 -1.46 -8.68 -5.11
N TYR A 32 -0.91 -9.27 -6.18
CA TYR A 32 -1.15 -8.82 -7.55
C TYR A 32 -2.63 -8.88 -7.94
N ARG A 33 -3.35 -9.95 -7.58
CA ARG A 33 -4.79 -10.05 -7.85
C ARG A 33 -5.59 -8.99 -7.10
N LEU A 34 -5.27 -8.74 -5.83
CA LEU A 34 -5.97 -7.72 -5.03
C LEU A 34 -5.71 -6.30 -5.54
N ILE A 35 -4.46 -6.01 -5.93
CA ILE A 35 -4.05 -4.69 -6.43
C ILE A 35 -4.53 -4.47 -7.87
N VAL A 36 -4.08 -5.31 -8.81
CA VAL A 36 -4.27 -5.09 -10.25
C VAL A 36 -5.56 -5.73 -10.75
N GLY A 37 -5.90 -6.92 -10.25
CA GLY A 37 -7.08 -7.65 -10.72
C GLY A 37 -8.39 -7.06 -10.20
N PHE A 38 -8.42 -6.65 -8.93
CA PHE A 38 -9.64 -6.19 -8.26
C PHE A 38 -9.62 -4.73 -7.83
N GLY A 39 -8.45 -4.08 -7.73
CA GLY A 39 -8.35 -2.70 -7.26
C GLY A 39 -8.79 -2.50 -5.81
N VAL A 40 -8.81 -3.55 -4.99
CA VAL A 40 -9.28 -3.49 -3.59
C VAL A 40 -8.17 -3.12 -2.60
N ILE A 41 -6.91 -3.20 -3.04
CA ILE A 41 -5.75 -2.74 -2.29
C ILE A 41 -5.04 -1.66 -3.11
N VAL A 42 -4.84 -0.49 -2.51
CA VAL A 42 -4.30 0.71 -3.17
C VAL A 42 -3.13 1.30 -2.39
N THR A 43 -2.31 2.09 -3.06
CA THR A 43 -1.17 2.81 -2.48
C THR A 43 -1.06 4.21 -3.09
N GLU A 44 -0.28 5.10 -2.45
CA GLU A 44 0.22 6.33 -3.06
C GLU A 44 0.99 6.04 -4.37
N PRO A 45 1.09 7.02 -5.29
CA PRO A 45 2.05 6.99 -6.39
C PRO A 45 3.47 6.70 -5.89
N MET A 46 4.33 6.13 -6.75
CA MET A 46 5.68 5.74 -6.33
C MET A 46 6.50 6.90 -5.73
N TYR A 47 6.39 8.09 -6.33
CA TYR A 47 7.07 9.31 -5.92
C TYR A 47 6.05 10.44 -5.68
N PRO A 48 6.40 11.52 -4.95
CA PRO A 48 5.52 12.67 -4.77
C PRO A 48 5.03 13.23 -6.11
N SER A 49 3.76 13.64 -6.18
CA SER A 49 3.27 14.40 -7.33
C SER A 49 4.01 15.74 -7.44
N GLU A 50 4.23 16.23 -8.66
CA GLU A 50 4.92 17.52 -8.94
C GLU A 50 4.28 18.72 -8.21
N HIS A 51 3.02 18.58 -7.79
CA HIS A 51 2.27 19.61 -7.07
C HIS A 51 2.32 19.48 -5.54
N GLY A 52 3.16 18.61 -5.00
CA GLY A 52 3.40 18.49 -3.55
C GLY A 52 2.19 18.09 -2.72
N ARG A 53 1.16 17.49 -3.33
CA ARG A 53 -0.02 16.98 -2.61
C ARG A 53 0.24 15.55 -2.11
N GLY A 54 -0.31 15.22 -0.94
CA GLY A 54 -0.18 13.90 -0.30
C GLY A 54 0.98 13.81 0.69
N ARG A 55 1.28 12.60 1.19
CA ARG A 55 2.27 12.40 2.26
C ARG A 55 3.71 12.31 1.73
N GLY A 56 3.90 12.01 0.45
CA GLY A 56 5.23 11.94 -0.18
C GLY A 56 5.51 10.66 -0.96
N GLY A 57 4.50 9.83 -1.25
CA GLY A 57 4.61 8.71 -2.16
C GLY A 57 5.01 7.39 -1.51
N HIS A 58 4.76 6.30 -2.23
CA HIS A 58 5.01 4.94 -1.77
C HIS A 58 6.47 4.71 -1.44
N ALA A 59 7.42 5.25 -2.22
CA ALA A 59 8.85 5.08 -1.96
C ALA A 59 9.29 5.64 -0.60
N ARG A 60 8.49 6.52 0.01
CA ARG A 60 8.74 7.07 1.35
C ARG A 60 8.09 6.24 2.45
N HIS A 61 6.82 5.85 2.29
CA HIS A 61 6.06 5.21 3.37
C HIS A 61 5.93 3.71 3.26
N GLY A 62 5.88 3.16 2.04
CA GLY A 62 5.66 1.74 1.83
C GLY A 62 4.30 1.25 2.33
N GLU A 63 3.32 2.14 2.50
CA GLU A 63 2.00 1.82 3.04
C GLU A 63 1.01 1.44 1.93
N TRP A 64 0.05 0.58 2.26
CA TRP A 64 -1.06 0.18 1.42
C TRP A 64 -2.35 0.19 2.23
N TRP A 65 -3.49 0.30 1.56
CA TRP A 65 -4.81 0.39 2.19
C TRP A 65 -5.87 -0.39 1.43
N TRP A 66 -6.91 -0.83 2.13
CA TRP A 66 -8.16 -1.20 1.48
C TRP A 66 -8.75 0.03 0.79
N ALA A 67 -9.26 -0.13 -0.43
CA ALA A 67 -9.74 0.98 -1.26
C ALA A 67 -10.87 1.80 -0.62
N ASP A 68 -11.65 1.20 0.29
CA ASP A 68 -12.72 1.85 1.04
C ASP A 68 -12.28 2.48 2.37
N SER A 69 -11.00 2.35 2.72
CA SER A 69 -10.44 2.71 4.03
C SER A 69 -9.15 3.51 3.92
N VAL A 70 -9.05 4.35 2.89
CA VAL A 70 -7.88 5.20 2.61
C VAL A 70 -7.93 6.47 3.49
N PRO A 71 -6.83 6.83 4.20
CA PRO A 71 -6.77 8.07 4.98
C PRO A 71 -6.99 9.32 4.12
N ASN A 72 -7.64 10.33 4.69
CA ASN A 72 -8.01 11.56 3.96
C ASN A 72 -6.83 12.38 3.42
N ASP A 73 -5.64 12.20 3.98
CA ASP A 73 -4.41 12.89 3.58
C ASP A 73 -3.58 12.11 2.54
N VAL A 74 -4.04 10.91 2.15
CA VAL A 74 -3.42 10.09 1.11
C VAL A 74 -4.00 10.47 -0.25
N VAL A 75 -3.10 10.73 -1.20
CA VAL A 75 -3.45 10.97 -2.59
C VAL A 75 -3.11 9.72 -3.39
N LEU A 76 -4.13 9.08 -3.95
CA LEU A 76 -3.96 7.96 -4.86
C LEU A 76 -3.69 8.49 -6.28
N GLU A 77 -2.96 7.71 -7.08
CA GLU A 77 -2.94 7.95 -8.52
C GLU A 77 -4.32 7.62 -9.08
N ALA A 78 -4.88 8.50 -9.93
CA ALA A 78 -6.13 8.18 -10.62
C ALA A 78 -5.90 6.93 -11.46
N THR A 79 -6.58 5.83 -11.12
CA THR A 79 -6.60 4.66 -12.00
C THR A 79 -7.37 5.06 -13.26
N PRO A 80 -6.84 4.79 -14.46
CA PRO A 80 -7.53 5.12 -15.71
C PRO A 80 -8.90 4.43 -15.84
#